data_AF-A0A7S2MVX0-F1
#
_entry.id   AF-A0A7S2MVX0-F1
#
_cell.length_a   1.000
_cell.length_b   1.000
_cell.length_c   1.000
_cell.angle_alpha   90.00
_cell.angle_beta   90.00
_cell.angle_gamma   90.00
#
_symmetry.space_group_name_H-M   'P 1'
#
loop_
_entity.id
_entity.type
_entity.pdbx_description
1 polymer ?
#
loop_
_entity_poly.entity_id
_entity_poly.type
_entity_poly.pdbx_seq_one_letter_code
_entity_poly.pdbx_strand_id
1 'polypeptide(L)'
;LPPPPSPPPALPPPPSPPPPSPPPPSPSPPPSPPPPSPPLPTLPPPPPSPPLPSPPPRFPPPPVPPLFDRCQCNVVLGSASLEQDLICIKLVAGRRVCRQSTGAAHLPLQNACPSDMFVCTGADSVQCKDRLSIRKCTKKARKGKCAKNRLRTVKCPLTCRSC
;
A
#
# COMPACT_ATOMS: atom_id res chain seq x y z
N LEU A 1 -66.30 65.32 -17.96
CA LEU A 1 -66.34 64.02 -18.67
C LEU A 1 -65.14 63.94 -19.59
N PRO A 2 -64.20 63.01 -19.37
CA PRO A 2 -63.06 62.81 -20.28
C PRO A 2 -63.52 62.19 -21.61
N PRO A 3 -62.89 62.55 -22.75
CA PRO A 3 -63.21 61.96 -24.04
C PRO A 3 -62.84 60.46 -24.06
N PRO A 4 -63.58 59.63 -24.82
CA PRO A 4 -63.27 58.22 -24.95
C PRO A 4 -61.90 58.03 -25.64
N PRO A 5 -61.11 57.03 -25.22
CA PRO A 5 -59.83 56.72 -25.85
C PRO A 5 -60.03 56.29 -27.30
N SER A 6 -59.13 56.75 -28.17
CA SER A 6 -59.12 56.35 -29.59
C SER A 6 -58.89 54.85 -29.75
N PRO A 7 -59.52 54.21 -30.75
CA PRO A 7 -59.29 52.80 -31.02
C PRO A 7 -57.83 52.56 -31.45
N PRO A 8 -57.26 51.40 -31.11
CA PRO A 8 -55.90 51.06 -31.51
C PRO A 8 -55.80 50.90 -33.04
N PRO A 9 -54.63 51.21 -33.63
CA PRO A 9 -54.39 51.01 -35.05
C PRO A 9 -54.51 49.54 -35.43
N ALA A 10 -55.08 49.29 -36.62
CA ALA A 10 -55.22 47.95 -37.18
C ALA A 10 -53.83 47.32 -37.39
N LEU A 11 -53.68 46.07 -36.94
CA LEU A 11 -52.44 45.30 -37.12
C LEU A 11 -52.24 44.96 -38.61
N PRO A 12 -50.98 44.93 -39.08
CA PRO A 12 -50.67 44.49 -40.43
C PRO A 12 -51.07 43.02 -40.65
N PRO A 13 -51.44 42.64 -41.88
CA PRO A 13 -51.74 41.25 -42.20
C PRO A 13 -50.49 40.37 -42.01
N PRO A 14 -50.65 39.10 -41.59
CA PRO A 14 -49.54 38.17 -41.44
C PRO A 14 -48.90 37.84 -42.80
N PRO A 15 -47.59 37.57 -42.84
CA PRO A 15 -46.92 37.12 -44.06
C PRO A 15 -47.48 35.78 -44.53
N SER A 16 -47.56 35.60 -45.85
CA SER A 16 -47.96 34.33 -46.47
C SER A 16 -46.99 33.20 -46.11
N PRO A 17 -47.48 31.96 -45.95
CA PRO A 17 -46.62 30.82 -45.67
C PRO A 17 -45.70 30.53 -46.87
N PRO A 18 -44.48 30.01 -46.61
CA PRO A 18 -43.58 29.58 -47.69
C PRO A 18 -44.16 28.38 -48.45
N PRO A 19 -43.78 28.20 -49.74
CA PRO A 19 -44.19 27.05 -50.52
C PRO A 19 -43.63 25.74 -49.93
N PRO A 20 -44.29 24.59 -50.16
CA PRO A 20 -43.81 23.30 -49.70
C PRO A 20 -42.50 22.92 -50.39
N SER A 21 -41.56 22.37 -49.64
CA SER A 21 -40.29 21.85 -50.14
C SER A 21 -40.50 20.64 -51.07
N PRO A 22 -39.66 20.47 -52.11
CA PRO A 22 -39.70 19.29 -52.96
C PRO A 22 -39.36 18.01 -52.17
N PRO A 23 -39.87 16.84 -52.60
CA PRO A 23 -39.54 15.57 -51.98
C PRO A 23 -38.04 15.23 -52.16
N PRO A 24 -37.41 14.55 -51.19
CA PRO A 24 -36.03 14.11 -51.30
C PRO A 24 -35.87 13.05 -52.41
N PRO A 25 -34.70 12.98 -53.08
CA PRO A 25 -34.40 11.93 -54.04
C PRO A 25 -34.37 10.57 -53.37
N SER A 26 -34.85 9.53 -54.07
CA SER A 26 -34.78 8.14 -53.62
C SER A 26 -33.31 7.71 -53.43
N PRO A 27 -32.99 6.95 -52.35
CA PRO A 27 -31.65 6.44 -52.15
C PRO A 27 -31.28 5.41 -53.23
N SER A 28 -30.04 5.48 -53.70
CA SER A 28 -29.48 4.49 -54.62
C SER A 28 -29.41 3.10 -53.95
N PRO A 29 -29.58 2.01 -54.71
CA PRO A 29 -29.44 0.66 -54.17
C PRO A 29 -28.02 0.41 -53.65
N PRO A 30 -27.86 -0.39 -52.58
CA PRO A 30 -26.56 -0.74 -52.06
C PRO A 30 -25.77 -1.60 -53.04
N PRO A 31 -24.43 -1.50 -53.07
CA PRO A 31 -23.58 -2.38 -53.87
C PRO A 31 -23.74 -3.83 -53.40
N SER A 32 -23.66 -4.77 -54.36
CA SER A 32 -23.67 -6.20 -54.05
C SER A 32 -22.47 -6.60 -53.18
N PRO A 33 -22.63 -7.56 -52.26
CA PRO A 33 -21.54 -8.02 -51.41
C PRO A 33 -20.47 -8.74 -52.25
N PRO A 34 -19.19 -8.67 -51.84
CA PRO A 34 -18.13 -9.43 -52.48
C PRO A 34 -18.33 -10.95 -52.28
N PRO A 35 -17.84 -11.79 -53.21
CA PRO A 35 -17.89 -13.24 -53.05
C PRO A 35 -17.07 -13.70 -51.83
N PRO A 36 -17.44 -14.85 -51.23
CA PRO A 36 -16.70 -15.41 -50.11
C PRO A 36 -15.29 -15.83 -50.53
N SER A 37 -14.30 -15.47 -49.73
CA SER A 37 -12.90 -15.89 -49.92
C SER A 37 -12.77 -17.41 -49.78
N PRO A 38 -11.86 -18.04 -50.55
CA PRO A 38 -11.57 -19.47 -50.40
C PRO A 38 -10.97 -19.78 -49.01
N PRO A 39 -11.14 -21.02 -48.51
CA PRO A 39 -10.54 -21.44 -47.25
C PRO A 39 -9.01 -21.40 -47.35
N LEU A 40 -8.34 -20.81 -46.36
CA LEU A 40 -6.88 -20.84 -46.29
C LEU A 40 -6.39 -22.28 -46.04
N PRO A 41 -5.26 -22.68 -46.64
CA PRO A 41 -4.64 -23.96 -46.35
C PRO A 41 -4.25 -24.04 -44.86
N THR A 42 -4.53 -25.19 -44.25
CA THR A 42 -4.18 -25.49 -42.87
C THR A 42 -2.66 -25.55 -42.73
N LEU A 43 -2.07 -24.61 -42.00
CA LEU A 43 -0.64 -24.64 -41.68
C LEU A 43 -0.34 -25.80 -40.72
N PRO A 44 0.81 -26.48 -40.87
CA PRO A 44 1.23 -27.51 -39.93
C PRO A 44 1.45 -26.91 -38.53
N PRO A 45 1.25 -27.70 -37.46
CA PRO A 45 1.50 -27.23 -36.11
C PRO A 45 2.98 -26.85 -35.92
N PRO A 46 3.28 -25.80 -35.14
CA PRO A 46 4.65 -25.45 -34.82
C PRO A 46 5.30 -26.58 -34.00
N PRO A 47 6.62 -26.77 -34.12
CA PRO A 47 7.35 -27.74 -33.31
C PRO A 47 7.25 -27.40 -31.81
N PRO A 48 7.34 -28.41 -30.92
CA PRO A 48 7.35 -28.19 -29.48
C PRO A 48 8.57 -27.33 -29.08
N SER A 49 8.34 -26.37 -28.19
CA SER A 49 9.42 -25.54 -27.64
C SER A 49 10.35 -26.38 -26.76
N PRO A 50 11.67 -26.10 -26.75
CA PRO A 50 12.61 -26.78 -25.86
C PRO A 50 12.28 -26.48 -24.39
N PRO A 51 12.63 -27.40 -23.46
CA PRO A 51 12.42 -27.18 -22.04
C PRO A 51 13.28 -26.00 -21.54
N LEU A 52 12.70 -25.17 -20.66
CA LEU A 52 13.46 -24.10 -20.01
C LEU A 52 14.56 -24.69 -19.10
N PRO A 53 15.74 -24.03 -19.02
CA PRO A 53 16.78 -24.44 -18.10
C PRO A 53 16.31 -24.30 -16.64
N SER A 54 16.79 -25.20 -15.78
CA SER A 54 16.49 -25.17 -14.35
C SER A 54 17.04 -23.89 -13.69
N PRO A 55 16.31 -23.28 -12.74
CA PRO A 55 16.82 -22.12 -12.01
C PRO A 55 18.08 -22.49 -11.22
N PRO A 56 19.02 -21.53 -11.04
CA PRO A 56 20.21 -21.77 -10.24
C PRO A 56 19.85 -22.11 -8.78
N PRO A 57 20.70 -22.86 -8.08
CA PRO A 57 20.52 -23.12 -6.66
C PRO A 57 20.48 -21.80 -5.89
N ARG A 58 19.49 -21.65 -5.01
CA ARG A 58 19.39 -20.48 -4.13
C ARG A 58 20.50 -20.58 -3.08
N PHE A 59 21.26 -19.50 -2.90
CA PHE A 59 22.21 -19.40 -1.79
C PHE A 59 21.47 -19.54 -0.45
N PRO A 60 22.09 -20.17 0.57
CA PRO A 60 21.52 -20.20 1.91
C PRO A 60 21.40 -18.77 2.46
N PRO A 61 20.37 -18.48 3.29
CA PRO A 61 20.24 -17.19 3.94
C PRO A 61 21.46 -16.93 4.86
N PRO A 62 21.85 -15.66 5.05
CA PRO A 62 22.93 -15.33 5.96
C PRO A 62 22.56 -15.75 7.40
N PRO A 63 23.55 -16.11 8.24
CA PRO A 63 23.31 -16.45 9.64
C PRO A 63 22.71 -15.26 10.38
N VAL A 64 21.71 -15.53 11.23
CA VAL A 64 21.06 -14.50 12.06
C VAL A 64 22.07 -13.99 13.09
N PRO A 65 22.25 -12.67 13.23
CA PRO A 65 23.20 -12.13 14.19
C PRO A 65 22.77 -12.45 15.63
N PRO A 66 23.74 -12.67 16.52
CA PRO A 66 23.50 -12.88 17.95
C PRO A 66 22.62 -11.80 18.58
N LEU A 67 21.87 -12.16 19.61
CA LEU A 67 21.06 -11.20 20.36
C LEU A 67 21.89 -10.11 21.06
N PHE A 68 23.10 -10.42 21.52
CA PHE A 68 23.97 -9.39 22.13
C PHE A 68 24.35 -8.30 21.12
N ASP A 69 24.50 -8.64 19.84
CA ASP A 69 24.79 -7.70 18.77
C ASP A 69 23.56 -6.84 18.45
N ARG A 70 22.40 -7.50 18.33
CA ARG A 70 21.09 -6.83 18.21
C ARG A 70 20.83 -5.84 19.35
N CYS A 71 21.13 -6.24 20.58
CA CYS A 71 20.96 -5.42 21.79
C CYS A 71 22.08 -4.37 21.99
N GLN A 72 23.11 -4.35 21.13
CA GLN A 72 24.27 -3.47 21.18
C GLN A 72 25.05 -3.56 22.50
N CYS A 73 25.24 -4.77 23.00
CA CYS A 73 25.97 -5.03 24.24
C CYS A 73 27.45 -4.67 24.07
N ASN A 74 27.98 -3.78 24.92
CA ASN A 74 29.42 -3.48 24.97
C ASN A 74 30.19 -4.52 25.81
N VAL A 75 29.55 -5.02 26.87
CA VAL A 75 30.12 -6.02 27.78
C VAL A 75 29.05 -7.04 28.08
N VAL A 76 29.34 -8.32 27.89
CA VAL A 76 28.43 -9.43 28.23
C VAL A 76 28.96 -10.10 29.50
N LEU A 77 28.15 -10.12 30.55
CA LEU A 77 28.47 -10.74 31.83
C LEU A 77 27.66 -12.03 31.99
N GLY A 78 28.37 -13.15 32.17
CA GLY A 78 27.79 -14.49 32.23
C GLY A 78 27.75 -15.19 30.87
N SER A 79 27.44 -16.48 30.87
CA SER A 79 27.18 -17.27 29.66
C SER A 79 25.80 -16.92 29.11
N ALA A 80 25.60 -15.68 28.67
CA ALA A 80 24.43 -15.29 27.91
C ALA A 80 24.44 -16.11 26.61
N SER A 81 23.79 -17.26 26.66
CA SER A 81 23.81 -18.24 25.58
C SER A 81 23.03 -17.67 24.40
N LEU A 82 23.52 -17.92 23.19
CA LEU A 82 22.93 -17.49 21.92
C LEU A 82 21.44 -17.90 21.76
N GLU A 83 21.00 -18.88 22.54
CA GLU A 83 19.64 -19.45 22.49
C GLU A 83 18.60 -18.74 23.36
N GLN A 84 18.99 -17.79 24.22
CA GLN A 84 18.04 -17.14 25.12
C GLN A 84 17.39 -15.94 24.44
N ASP A 85 16.10 -15.98 24.12
CA ASP A 85 15.34 -14.88 23.48
C ASP A 85 15.34 -13.53 24.25
N LEU A 86 15.88 -13.51 25.48
CA LEU A 86 15.81 -12.42 26.44
C LEU A 86 17.18 -12.10 27.02
N ILE A 87 17.63 -10.86 26.87
CA ILE A 87 18.86 -10.34 27.49
C ILE A 87 18.52 -9.13 28.35
N CYS A 88 19.09 -9.07 29.54
CA CYS A 88 18.99 -7.90 30.43
C CYS A 88 20.10 -6.91 30.11
N ILE A 89 19.77 -5.64 29.86
CA ILE A 89 20.73 -4.56 29.60
C ILE A 89 20.75 -3.58 30.76
N LYS A 90 21.94 -3.25 31.24
CA LYS A 90 22.22 -2.13 32.15
C LYS A 90 23.09 -1.10 31.45
N LEU A 91 22.81 0.18 31.65
CA LEU A 91 23.72 1.26 31.24
C LEU A 91 24.62 1.63 32.41
N VAL A 92 25.93 1.42 32.26
CA VAL A 92 26.95 1.76 33.27
C VAL A 92 28.03 2.59 32.60
N ALA A 93 28.23 3.83 33.07
CA ALA A 93 29.21 4.77 32.51
C ALA A 93 29.12 4.91 30.96
N GLY A 94 27.90 4.96 30.43
CA GLY A 94 27.66 5.06 28.98
C GLY A 94 27.85 3.77 28.17
N ARG A 95 28.17 2.64 28.82
CA ARG A 95 28.31 1.33 28.18
C ARG A 95 27.11 0.44 28.51
N ARG A 96 26.64 -0.34 27.52
CA ARG A 96 25.61 -1.37 27.69
C ARG A 96 26.23 -2.66 28.21
N VAL A 97 25.96 -2.97 29.47
CA VAL A 97 26.35 -4.21 30.13
C VAL A 97 25.18 -5.17 30.06
N CYS A 98 25.36 -6.28 29.37
CA CYS A 98 24.34 -7.29 29.16
C CYS A 98 24.52 -8.49 30.09
N ARG A 99 23.43 -9.02 30.63
CA ARG A 99 23.38 -10.26 31.41
C ARG A 99 22.28 -11.17 30.89
N GLN A 100 22.45 -12.46 31.10
CA GLN A 100 21.38 -13.43 30.89
C GLN A 100 20.17 -13.10 31.78
N SER A 101 18.96 -13.25 31.24
CA SER A 101 17.76 -13.19 32.06
C SER A 101 17.74 -14.37 33.02
N THR A 102 17.40 -14.12 34.29
CA THR A 102 17.32 -15.18 35.31
C THR A 102 16.01 -15.98 35.22
N GLY A 103 15.06 -15.54 34.38
CA GLY A 103 13.80 -16.23 34.13
C GLY A 103 13.90 -17.24 32.99
N ALA A 104 13.20 -18.37 33.12
CA ALA A 104 12.94 -19.26 32.00
C ALA A 104 12.26 -18.47 30.85
N ALA A 105 12.62 -18.78 29.60
CA ALA A 105 12.21 -18.05 28.38
C ALA A 105 10.68 -17.91 28.16
N HIS A 106 9.86 -18.44 29.06
CA HIS A 106 8.42 -18.57 28.92
C HIS A 106 7.62 -17.85 30.04
N LEU A 107 8.28 -17.12 30.94
CA LEU A 107 7.60 -16.34 31.99
C LEU A 107 7.41 -14.87 31.57
N PRO A 108 6.34 -14.22 32.07
CA PRO A 108 6.01 -12.85 31.69
C PRO A 108 7.21 -11.91 31.93
N LEU A 109 7.46 -11.05 30.95
CA LEU A 109 8.58 -10.09 30.83
C LEU A 109 8.88 -9.25 32.09
N GLN A 110 7.94 -9.22 33.04
CA GLN A 110 7.90 -8.32 34.18
C GLN A 110 8.91 -8.64 35.28
N ASN A 111 9.46 -9.87 35.32
CA ASN A 111 10.44 -10.29 36.34
C ASN A 111 11.69 -10.98 35.74
N ALA A 112 11.89 -10.90 34.43
CA ALA A 112 13.02 -11.57 33.77
C ALA A 112 14.37 -10.90 34.08
N CYS A 113 14.36 -9.61 34.40
CA CYS A 113 15.53 -8.81 34.71
C CYS A 113 15.43 -8.17 36.11
N PRO A 114 16.54 -7.97 36.82
CA PRO A 114 16.54 -7.19 38.05
C PRO A 114 16.09 -5.75 37.76
N SER A 115 15.50 -5.07 38.75
CA SER A 115 14.88 -3.75 38.58
C SER A 115 15.78 -2.67 37.98
N ASP A 116 17.11 -2.82 38.08
CA ASP A 116 18.11 -1.91 37.50
C ASP A 116 18.46 -2.22 36.04
N MET A 117 17.78 -3.16 35.41
CA MET A 117 18.06 -3.63 34.05
C MET A 117 16.80 -3.64 33.21
N PHE A 118 16.96 -3.36 31.92
CA PHE A 118 15.88 -3.39 30.93
C PHE A 118 15.96 -4.67 30.11
N VAL A 119 14.81 -5.26 29.80
CA VAL A 119 14.74 -6.41 28.92
C VAL A 119 14.97 -5.95 27.49
N CYS A 120 15.87 -6.62 26.78
CA CYS A 120 16.00 -6.55 25.34
C CYS A 120 15.63 -7.92 24.78
N THR A 121 14.50 -7.95 24.09
CA THR A 121 14.18 -9.06 23.19
C THR A 121 14.78 -8.68 21.85
N GLY A 122 15.44 -9.58 21.11
CA GLY A 122 16.04 -9.21 19.83
C GLY A 122 15.10 -8.45 18.88
N ALA A 123 13.79 -8.58 19.06
CA ALA A 123 12.75 -7.80 18.39
C ALA A 123 12.92 -6.26 18.51
N ASP A 124 13.52 -5.75 19.59
CA ASP A 124 13.69 -4.32 19.85
C ASP A 124 14.74 -3.63 18.95
N SER A 125 15.55 -4.40 18.21
CA SER A 125 16.59 -3.85 17.32
C SER A 125 16.06 -3.30 16.01
N VAL A 126 14.84 -3.65 15.63
CA VAL A 126 14.12 -2.79 14.69
C VAL A 126 13.62 -1.66 15.56
N GLN A 127 14.34 -0.53 15.59
CA GLN A 127 13.91 0.70 16.25
C GLN A 127 12.52 1.06 15.74
N CYS A 128 11.50 0.48 16.36
CA CYS A 128 10.15 0.74 15.99
C CYS A 128 9.77 2.03 16.70
N LYS A 129 10.20 3.11 16.09
CA LYS A 129 10.00 4.46 16.57
C LYS A 129 9.20 5.19 15.52
N ASP A 130 8.24 5.97 15.99
CA ASP A 130 7.55 6.91 15.12
C ASP A 130 8.55 7.92 14.54
N ARG A 131 8.60 8.03 13.21
CA ARG A 131 9.38 9.08 12.53
C ARG A 131 8.76 10.46 12.70
N LEU A 132 7.46 10.53 12.96
CA LEU A 132 6.78 11.77 13.32
C LEU A 132 6.67 11.88 14.84
N SER A 133 6.46 13.10 15.33
CA SER A 133 6.20 13.30 16.76
C SER A 133 4.96 12.52 17.20
N ILE A 134 4.99 12.00 18.43
CA ILE A 134 3.89 11.26 19.06
C ILE A 134 2.56 11.99 18.83
N ARG A 135 2.48 13.30 19.12
CA ARG A 135 1.26 14.11 18.94
C ARG A 135 0.70 14.05 17.52
N LYS A 136 1.57 14.04 16.50
CA LYS A 136 1.14 13.96 15.09
C LYS A 136 0.69 12.53 14.74
N CYS A 137 1.39 11.51 15.23
CA CYS A 137 1.00 10.13 15.02
C CYS A 137 -0.33 9.79 15.68
N THR A 138 -0.55 10.14 16.96
CA THR A 138 -1.83 9.91 17.65
C THR A 138 -2.97 10.64 16.97
N LYS A 139 -2.78 11.90 16.55
CA LYS A 139 -3.80 12.65 15.80
C LYS A 139 -4.16 11.96 14.48
N LYS A 140 -3.19 11.35 13.80
CA LYS A 140 -3.45 10.62 12.55
C LYS A 140 -4.07 9.24 12.80
N ALA A 141 -3.67 8.55 13.85
CA ALA A 141 -4.28 7.28 14.27
C ALA A 141 -5.77 7.48 14.61
N ARG A 142 -6.11 8.50 15.40
CA ARG A 142 -7.50 8.88 15.71
C ARG A 142 -8.33 9.24 14.49
N LYS A 143 -7.68 9.71 13.41
CA LYS A 143 -8.33 9.98 12.11
C LYS A 143 -8.39 8.76 11.18
N GLY A 144 -8.10 7.56 11.68
CA GLY A 144 -8.11 6.31 10.90
C GLY A 144 -7.00 6.21 9.84
N LYS A 145 -5.98 7.07 9.88
CA LYS A 145 -4.94 7.10 8.84
C LYS A 145 -3.94 5.94 8.96
N CYS A 146 -3.99 5.14 10.03
CA CYS A 146 -3.17 3.93 10.18
C CYS A 146 -3.52 2.83 9.17
N ALA A 147 -4.69 2.87 8.53
CA ALA A 147 -4.99 2.00 7.40
C ALA A 147 -4.09 2.28 6.18
N LYS A 148 -3.46 3.46 6.10
CA LYS A 148 -2.54 3.79 5.01
C LYS A 148 -1.17 3.17 5.28
N ASN A 149 -0.75 2.24 4.41
CA ASN A 149 0.51 1.51 4.53
C ASN A 149 1.71 2.43 4.79
N ARG A 150 1.84 3.53 4.02
CA ARG A 150 2.94 4.50 4.20
C ARG A 150 2.92 5.19 5.58
N LEU A 151 1.76 5.44 6.16
CA LEU A 151 1.71 6.01 7.51
C LEU A 151 2.07 4.94 8.55
N ARG A 152 1.49 3.74 8.36
CA ARG A 152 1.66 2.57 9.19
C ARG A 152 3.12 2.17 9.28
N THR A 153 3.76 1.74 8.20
CA THR A 153 5.11 1.15 8.24
C THR A 153 6.27 2.17 8.25
N VAL A 154 6.07 3.37 7.70
CA VAL A 154 7.19 4.32 7.48
C VAL A 154 7.19 5.50 8.45
N LYS A 155 6.01 6.02 8.80
CA LYS A 155 5.91 7.30 9.54
C LYS A 155 5.60 7.11 11.01
N CYS A 156 4.67 6.20 11.32
CA CYS A 156 4.17 5.98 12.66
C CYS A 156 4.02 4.47 12.98
N PRO A 157 5.06 3.63 12.78
CA PRO A 157 4.96 2.18 12.96
C PRO A 157 4.66 1.78 14.40
N LEU A 158 5.17 2.53 15.38
CA LEU A 158 4.89 2.28 16.79
C LEU A 158 3.45 2.64 17.13
N THR A 159 3.01 3.86 16.81
CA THR A 159 1.64 4.31 17.11
C THR A 159 0.58 3.49 16.37
N CYS A 160 0.88 3.01 15.15
CA CYS A 160 -0.04 2.19 14.36
C CYS A 160 0.12 0.68 14.57
N ARG A 161 0.93 0.24 15.55
CA ARG A 161 1.17 -1.18 15.88
C ARG A 161 1.54 -2.04 14.68
N SER A 162 2.49 -1.56 13.88
CA SER A 162 3.02 -2.28 12.72
C SER A 162 4.54 -2.39 12.74
N CYS A 163 5.11 -2.26 13.93
CA CYS A 163 6.20 -3.13 14.32
C CYS A 163 5.66 -4.57 14.23
#